data_AF-A0A2W5KRA8-F1
#
_entry.id   AF-A0A2W5KRA8-F1
#
_cell.length_a   1.000
_cell.length_b   1.000
_cell.length_c   1.000
_cell.angle_alpha   90.00
_cell.angle_beta   90.00
_cell.angle_gamma   90.00
#
_symmetry.space_group_name_H-M   'P 1'
#
loop_
_entity.id
_entity.type
_entity.pdbx_description
1 polymer ?
#
loop_
_entity_poly.entity_id
_entity_poly.type
_entity_poly.pdbx_seq_one_letter_code
_entity_poly.pdbx_strand_id
1 'polypeptide(L)'
;MRRCFPALLILLVTSPPALAKAPEPGPLAAKAIETVLLPRYRTFADKTAAQTEAWKRACADGDPAPDLETLRDAYQQAADGWAAVEFVTTGPIATALRPDRVFFGPDRRNYVAKALAELAGKARDGEVSPETVRGASVAGQGFPALERVLWEPADLDGTARCRVGSAIAANLSGIAADVLAEWTAANGPLARLKRGEGDPVSFADPAQAAARLMTDLAGGVQRINDLKLLPVLGSGPDAARPKAAEGWRSGRSARAIRVTVASLAELAKVFAEAAPADVAKTDAKDFAAAQSAVAKLPDDIGAAAADPARRKTIDAAVAALKLAQRDVAQNLGPALGVPLGFNALDGD
;
A
#
# COMPACT_ATOMS: atom_id res chain seq x y z
N MET A 1 13.24 -46.97 74.13
CA MET A 1 12.14 -46.06 73.71
C MET A 1 12.63 -45.24 72.52
N ARG A 2 12.26 -45.63 71.29
CA ARG A 2 12.62 -44.94 70.05
C ARG A 2 11.67 -43.75 69.86
N ARG A 3 12.20 -42.53 69.73
CA ARG A 3 11.43 -41.30 69.48
C ARG A 3 11.30 -41.10 67.96
N CYS A 4 10.07 -41.18 67.43
CA CYS A 4 9.74 -40.81 66.05
C CYS A 4 9.63 -39.28 65.94
N PHE A 5 10.36 -38.68 65.00
CA PHE A 5 10.14 -37.30 64.55
C PHE A 5 9.16 -37.31 63.36
N PRO A 6 8.12 -36.47 63.32
CA PRO A 6 7.27 -36.34 62.16
C PRO A 6 7.96 -35.44 61.13
N ALA A 7 8.18 -35.96 59.92
CA ALA A 7 8.63 -35.16 58.78
C ALA A 7 7.44 -34.37 58.23
N LEU A 8 7.49 -33.04 58.36
CA LEU A 8 6.51 -32.12 57.78
C LEU A 8 6.86 -31.91 56.30
N LEU A 9 6.09 -32.53 55.40
CA LEU A 9 6.21 -32.33 53.96
C LEU A 9 5.54 -31.01 53.58
N ILE A 10 6.33 -29.97 53.32
CA ILE A 10 5.82 -28.69 52.78
C ILE A 10 5.68 -28.87 51.26
N LEU A 11 4.44 -29.07 50.80
CA LEU A 11 4.09 -28.98 49.38
C LEU A 11 4.10 -27.52 48.96
N LEU A 12 5.18 -27.07 48.31
CA LEU A 12 5.19 -25.81 47.57
C LEU A 12 4.28 -25.96 46.34
N VAL A 13 3.07 -25.42 46.41
CA VAL A 13 2.20 -25.23 45.25
C VAL A 13 2.78 -24.06 44.45
N THR A 14 3.59 -24.36 43.44
CA THR A 14 3.99 -23.36 42.44
C THR A 14 2.81 -23.14 41.50
N SER A 15 2.06 -22.05 41.70
CA SER A 15 1.08 -21.61 40.71
C SER A 15 1.82 -21.32 39.39
N PRO A 16 1.43 -21.93 38.26
CA PRO A 16 2.02 -21.59 36.98
C PRO A 16 1.78 -20.10 36.71
N PRO A 17 2.74 -19.38 36.12
CA PRO A 17 2.52 -17.99 35.74
C PRO A 17 1.28 -17.93 34.84
N ALA A 18 0.34 -17.03 35.17
CA ALA A 18 -0.80 -16.77 34.33
C ALA A 18 -0.30 -16.29 32.97
N LEU A 19 -0.33 -17.18 31.97
CA LEU A 19 -0.13 -16.80 30.58
C LEU A 19 -1.19 -15.75 30.26
N ALA A 20 -0.76 -14.54 29.93
CA ALA A 20 -1.67 -13.50 29.45
C ALA A 20 -2.50 -14.09 28.30
N LYS A 21 -3.82 -13.93 28.37
CA LYS A 21 -4.73 -14.42 27.31
C LYS A 21 -4.31 -13.76 26.00
N ALA A 22 -4.02 -14.57 24.98
CA ALA A 22 -3.73 -14.07 23.64
C ALA A 22 -4.88 -13.16 23.14
N PRO A 23 -4.58 -12.08 22.42
CA PRO A 23 -5.61 -11.17 21.94
C PRO A 23 -6.57 -11.89 21.00
N GLU A 24 -7.85 -11.51 21.04
CA GLU A 24 -8.84 -12.09 20.13
C GLU A 24 -8.62 -11.55 18.71
N PRO A 25 -8.40 -12.43 17.70
CA PRO A 25 -8.04 -12.00 16.35
C PRO A 25 -9.06 -11.07 15.68
N GLY A 26 -10.36 -11.33 15.87
CA GLY A 26 -11.43 -10.54 15.27
C GLY A 26 -11.44 -9.07 15.70
N PRO A 27 -11.52 -8.78 17.02
CA PRO A 27 -11.39 -7.43 17.54
C PRO A 27 -10.09 -6.73 17.11
N LEU A 28 -8.98 -7.45 17.05
CA LEU A 28 -7.70 -6.90 16.60
C LEU A 28 -7.74 -6.47 15.13
N ALA A 29 -8.26 -7.35 14.25
CA ALA A 29 -8.44 -7.04 12.83
C ALA A 29 -9.42 -5.87 12.62
N ALA A 30 -10.54 -5.85 13.35
CA ALA A 30 -11.50 -4.75 13.29
C ALA A 30 -10.85 -3.42 13.71
N LYS A 31 -10.11 -3.39 14.82
CA LYS A 31 -9.35 -2.21 15.26
C LYS A 31 -8.38 -1.73 14.17
N ALA A 32 -7.64 -2.63 13.54
CA ALA A 32 -6.68 -2.28 12.49
C ALA A 32 -7.38 -1.66 11.26
N ILE A 33 -8.47 -2.27 10.80
CA ILE A 33 -9.28 -1.74 9.69
C ILE A 33 -9.84 -0.36 10.04
N GLU A 34 -10.40 -0.18 11.23
CA GLU A 34 -11.06 1.06 11.65
C GLU A 34 -10.11 2.22 11.87
N THR A 35 -8.97 1.96 12.51
CA THR A 35 -8.05 3.01 12.95
C THR A 35 -6.97 3.30 11.93
N VAL A 36 -6.61 2.31 11.09
CA VAL A 36 -5.53 2.45 10.10
C VAL A 36 -6.09 2.56 8.69
N LEU A 37 -6.88 1.57 8.24
CA LEU A 37 -7.25 1.48 6.83
C LEU A 37 -8.37 2.46 6.44
N LEU A 38 -9.47 2.51 7.19
CA LEU A 38 -10.63 3.33 6.86
C LEU A 38 -10.31 4.83 6.71
N PRO A 39 -9.56 5.48 7.62
CA PRO A 39 -9.20 6.88 7.45
C PRO A 39 -8.36 7.14 6.18
N ARG A 40 -7.52 6.17 5.81
CA ARG A 40 -6.68 6.26 4.60
C ARG A 40 -7.50 6.04 3.34
N TYR A 41 -8.43 5.09 3.32
CA TYR A 41 -9.37 4.95 2.20
C TYR A 41 -10.30 6.16 2.03
N ARG A 42 -10.74 6.79 3.13
CA ARG A 42 -11.44 8.10 3.06
C ARG A 42 -10.57 9.16 2.41
N THR A 43 -9.33 9.32 2.88
CA THR A 43 -8.38 10.26 2.28
C THR A 43 -8.15 9.95 0.79
N PHE A 44 -8.01 8.69 0.42
CA PHE A 44 -7.84 8.28 -0.96
C PHE A 44 -9.06 8.64 -1.83
N ALA A 45 -10.28 8.36 -1.35
CA ALA A 45 -11.52 8.74 -2.03
C ALA A 45 -11.65 10.26 -2.16
N ASP A 46 -11.38 11.02 -1.10
CA ASP A 46 -11.47 12.48 -1.09
C ASP A 46 -10.45 13.11 -2.06
N LYS A 47 -9.21 12.63 -2.06
CA LYS A 47 -8.15 13.19 -2.92
C LYS A 47 -8.33 12.82 -4.38
N THR A 48 -8.84 11.62 -4.69
CA THR A 48 -9.18 11.27 -6.08
C THR A 48 -10.42 12.01 -6.57
N ALA A 49 -11.42 12.27 -5.72
CA ALA A 49 -12.53 13.17 -6.07
C ALA A 49 -12.04 14.59 -6.36
N ALA A 50 -11.15 15.14 -5.51
CA ALA A 50 -10.54 16.44 -5.75
C ALA A 50 -9.72 16.49 -7.06
N GLN A 51 -9.04 15.40 -7.42
CA GLN A 51 -8.38 15.26 -8.73
C GLN A 51 -9.39 15.37 -9.88
N THR A 52 -10.52 14.65 -9.78
CA THR A 52 -11.58 14.72 -10.79
C THR A 52 -12.10 16.15 -10.96
N GLU A 53 -12.34 16.85 -9.85
CA GLU A 53 -12.78 18.26 -9.90
C GLU A 53 -11.70 19.21 -10.43
N ALA A 54 -10.42 18.92 -10.23
CA ALA A 54 -9.33 19.67 -10.86
C ALA A 54 -9.34 19.50 -12.39
N TRP A 55 -9.50 18.26 -12.88
CA TRP A 55 -9.64 17.98 -14.31
C TRP A 55 -10.86 18.65 -14.93
N LYS A 56 -12.03 18.56 -14.28
CA LYS A 56 -13.25 19.23 -14.76
C LYS A 56 -13.06 20.73 -14.93
N ARG A 57 -12.38 21.38 -13.99
CA ARG A 57 -12.10 22.83 -14.04
C ARG A 57 -11.07 23.17 -15.11
N ALA A 58 -9.95 22.43 -15.16
CA ALA A 58 -8.87 22.70 -16.11
C ALA A 58 -9.26 22.43 -17.57
N CYS A 59 -10.26 21.58 -17.79
CA CYS A 59 -10.75 21.20 -19.12
C CYS A 59 -12.16 21.74 -19.44
N ALA A 60 -12.63 22.74 -18.68
CA ALA A 60 -13.88 23.42 -18.97
C ALA A 60 -13.81 24.15 -20.33
N ASP A 61 -14.96 24.35 -20.97
CA ASP A 61 -15.12 25.17 -22.18
C ASP A 61 -14.35 24.73 -23.44
N GLY A 62 -13.79 23.51 -23.45
CA GLY A 62 -13.02 23.00 -24.59
C GLY A 62 -11.65 23.67 -24.74
N ASP A 63 -11.13 24.27 -23.67
CA ASP A 63 -9.79 24.86 -23.65
C ASP A 63 -8.72 23.77 -23.89
N PRO A 64 -7.94 23.85 -24.99
CA PRO A 64 -6.90 22.88 -25.29
C PRO A 64 -5.64 23.03 -24.40
N ALA A 65 -5.58 24.02 -23.51
CA ALA A 65 -4.43 24.27 -22.64
C ALA A 65 -4.78 24.15 -21.16
N PRO A 66 -5.03 22.93 -20.62
CA PRO A 66 -5.34 22.76 -19.21
C PRO A 66 -4.17 23.23 -18.34
N ASP A 67 -4.47 23.86 -17.19
CA ASP A 67 -3.48 24.21 -16.17
C ASP A 67 -2.82 22.94 -15.61
N LEU A 68 -1.68 22.57 -16.21
CA LEU A 68 -0.96 21.36 -15.87
C LEU A 68 -0.36 21.42 -14.46
N GLU A 69 -0.06 22.60 -13.92
CA GLU A 69 0.52 22.71 -12.57
C GLU A 69 -0.51 22.31 -11.52
N THR A 70 -1.71 22.90 -11.57
CA THR A 70 -2.83 22.53 -10.69
C THR A 70 -3.17 21.03 -10.80
N LEU A 71 -3.17 20.48 -12.02
CA LEU A 71 -3.46 19.06 -12.22
C LEU A 71 -2.37 18.13 -11.68
N ARG A 72 -1.10 18.52 -11.77
CA ARG A 72 0.03 17.78 -11.21
C ARG A 72 0.03 17.81 -9.69
N ASP A 73 -0.32 18.94 -9.08
CA ASP A 73 -0.44 19.07 -7.63
C ASP A 73 -1.57 18.21 -7.07
N ALA A 74 -2.74 18.24 -7.74
CA ALA A 74 -3.81 17.33 -7.41
C ALA A 74 -3.35 15.87 -7.54
N TYR A 75 -2.57 15.54 -8.59
CA TYR A 75 -2.13 14.17 -8.86
C TYR A 75 -1.28 13.66 -7.72
N GLN A 76 -0.33 14.48 -7.27
CA GLN A 76 0.54 14.13 -6.15
C GLN A 76 -0.26 13.82 -4.88
N GLN A 77 -1.30 14.61 -4.58
CA GLN A 77 -2.15 14.38 -3.42
C GLN A 77 -3.02 13.10 -3.55
N ALA A 78 -3.62 12.88 -4.72
CA ALA A 78 -4.42 11.67 -4.97
C ALA A 78 -3.57 10.41 -4.90
N ALA A 79 -2.37 10.48 -5.48
CA ALA A 79 -1.46 9.35 -5.54
C ALA A 79 -0.76 9.09 -4.18
N ASP A 80 -0.69 10.08 -3.27
CA ASP A 80 -0.32 9.86 -1.86
C ASP A 80 -1.41 9.08 -1.12
N GLY A 81 -2.68 9.37 -1.40
CA GLY A 81 -3.81 8.59 -0.89
C GLY A 81 -3.70 7.11 -1.26
N TRP A 82 -3.29 6.81 -2.49
CA TRP A 82 -3.00 5.44 -2.91
C TRP A 82 -1.78 4.84 -2.22
N ALA A 83 -0.64 5.53 -2.20
CA ALA A 83 0.56 5.05 -1.52
C ALA A 83 0.30 4.70 -0.05
N ALA A 84 -0.62 5.42 0.61
CA ALA A 84 -1.00 5.13 1.98
C ALA A 84 -1.72 3.78 2.16
N VAL A 85 -2.27 3.16 1.11
CA VAL A 85 -3.03 1.89 1.17
C VAL A 85 -2.57 0.83 0.16
N GLU A 86 -1.57 1.11 -0.68
CA GLU A 86 -1.08 0.20 -1.73
C GLU A 86 -0.56 -1.14 -1.20
N PHE A 87 -0.22 -1.20 0.08
CA PHE A 87 0.23 -2.42 0.74
C PHE A 87 -0.92 -3.36 1.12
N VAL A 88 -2.17 -2.91 1.03
CA VAL A 88 -3.34 -3.72 1.40
C VAL A 88 -3.72 -4.62 0.23
N THR A 89 -3.72 -5.93 0.45
CA THR A 89 -4.20 -6.95 -0.50
C THR A 89 -5.43 -7.69 0.01
N THR A 90 -5.98 -7.23 1.14
CA THR A 90 -7.18 -7.79 1.78
C THR A 90 -8.40 -6.89 1.61
N GLY A 91 -9.57 -7.50 1.49
CA GLY A 91 -10.84 -6.80 1.48
C GLY A 91 -11.27 -6.31 0.09
N PRO A 92 -12.16 -5.31 0.04
CA PRO A 92 -12.70 -4.74 -1.20
C PRO A 92 -11.65 -4.35 -2.24
N ILE A 93 -10.47 -3.89 -1.83
CA ILE A 93 -9.42 -3.50 -2.78
C ILE A 93 -8.91 -4.68 -3.61
N ALA A 94 -9.04 -5.92 -3.14
CA ALA A 94 -8.51 -7.11 -3.80
C ALA A 94 -9.39 -7.62 -4.96
N THR A 95 -10.57 -7.04 -5.15
CA THR A 95 -11.54 -7.51 -6.14
C THR A 95 -11.40 -6.77 -7.47
N ALA A 96 -11.97 -7.32 -8.55
CA ALA A 96 -12.13 -6.65 -9.85
C ALA A 96 -10.85 -6.01 -10.41
N LEU A 97 -9.68 -6.62 -10.13
CA LEU A 97 -8.35 -6.13 -10.48
C LEU A 97 -8.11 -4.66 -10.09
N ARG A 98 -8.77 -4.20 -9.02
CA ARG A 98 -8.66 -2.81 -8.55
C ARG A 98 -7.22 -2.37 -8.28
N PRO A 99 -6.30 -3.18 -7.70
CA PRO A 99 -4.93 -2.74 -7.47
C PRO A 99 -4.22 -2.44 -8.79
N ASP A 100 -4.31 -3.34 -9.78
CA ASP A 100 -3.72 -3.15 -11.12
C ASP A 100 -4.36 -1.98 -11.89
N ARG A 101 -5.67 -1.78 -11.72
CA ARG A 101 -6.40 -0.67 -12.35
C ARG A 101 -6.12 0.68 -11.72
N VAL A 102 -5.73 0.71 -10.44
CA VAL A 102 -5.26 1.93 -9.77
C VAL A 102 -3.78 2.17 -10.08
N PHE A 103 -2.98 1.11 -10.10
CA PHE A 103 -1.55 1.19 -10.34
C PHE A 103 -1.00 -0.03 -11.09
N PHE A 104 -0.92 0.07 -12.43
CA PHE A 104 -0.27 -0.94 -13.26
C PHE A 104 1.24 -0.72 -13.34
N GLY A 105 2.03 -1.60 -12.74
CA GLY A 105 3.49 -1.57 -12.84
C GLY A 105 4.17 -2.75 -12.14
N PRO A 106 5.44 -3.03 -12.45
CA PRO A 106 6.35 -2.27 -13.34
C PRO A 106 6.09 -2.49 -14.84
N ASP A 107 6.00 -1.40 -15.61
CA ASP A 107 5.71 -1.41 -17.06
C ASP A 107 6.95 -1.66 -17.93
N ARG A 108 7.50 -2.87 -17.89
CA ARG A 108 8.73 -3.25 -18.63
C ARG A 108 8.58 -3.20 -20.15
N ARG A 109 7.36 -3.34 -20.68
CA ARG A 109 7.07 -3.49 -22.12
C ARG A 109 6.37 -2.26 -22.71
N ASN A 110 6.34 -1.15 -21.95
CA ASN A 110 5.74 0.12 -22.37
C ASN A 110 4.25 -0.01 -22.77
N TYR A 111 3.50 -0.86 -22.06
CA TYR A 111 2.07 -1.09 -22.29
C TYR A 111 1.25 0.17 -21.98
N VAL A 112 1.70 1.01 -21.04
CA VAL A 112 0.98 2.26 -20.71
C VAL A 112 0.94 3.19 -21.92
N ALA A 113 2.06 3.36 -22.64
CA ALA A 113 2.08 4.17 -23.87
C ALA A 113 1.12 3.64 -24.94
N LYS A 114 1.12 2.31 -25.15
CA LYS A 114 0.27 1.67 -26.16
C LYS A 114 -1.22 1.89 -25.83
N ALA A 115 -1.60 1.67 -24.57
CA ALA A 115 -2.98 1.88 -24.13
C ALA A 115 -3.41 3.35 -24.21
N LEU A 116 -2.51 4.30 -23.89
CA LEU A 116 -2.80 5.73 -24.04
C LEU A 116 -2.96 6.13 -25.51
N ALA A 117 -2.17 5.58 -26.43
CA ALA A 117 -2.34 5.83 -27.87
C ALA A 117 -3.70 5.32 -28.39
N GLU A 118 -4.16 4.16 -27.90
CA GLU A 118 -5.50 3.64 -28.22
C GLU A 118 -6.62 4.55 -27.67
N LEU A 119 -6.49 5.00 -26.42
CA LEU A 119 -7.44 5.95 -25.81
C LEU A 119 -7.43 7.31 -26.53
N ALA A 120 -6.27 7.77 -26.98
CA ALA A 120 -6.13 8.98 -27.77
C ALA A 120 -6.87 8.88 -29.10
N GLY A 121 -6.78 7.73 -29.79
CA GLY A 121 -7.54 7.45 -31.00
C GLY A 121 -9.04 7.58 -30.75
N LYS A 122 -9.56 6.91 -29.72
CA LYS A 122 -10.97 7.01 -29.31
C LYS A 122 -11.39 8.44 -28.96
N ALA A 123 -10.50 9.20 -28.33
CA ALA A 123 -10.74 10.59 -27.98
C ALA A 123 -10.86 11.52 -29.19
N ARG A 124 -10.31 11.14 -30.36
CA ARG A 124 -10.51 11.88 -31.62
C ARG A 124 -11.88 11.60 -32.21
N ASP A 125 -12.36 10.37 -32.08
CA ASP A 125 -13.62 9.89 -32.66
C ASP A 125 -14.84 10.26 -31.80
N GLY A 126 -14.66 10.63 -30.53
CA GLY A 126 -15.75 11.01 -29.63
C GLY A 126 -15.33 11.23 -28.18
N GLU A 127 -16.30 11.17 -27.27
CA GLU A 127 -16.07 11.28 -25.83
C GLU A 127 -15.42 10.00 -25.26
N VAL A 128 -14.45 10.18 -24.37
CA VAL A 128 -13.90 9.08 -23.55
C VAL A 128 -14.53 9.18 -22.17
N SER A 129 -15.41 8.24 -21.85
CA SER A 129 -16.04 8.16 -20.54
C SER A 129 -15.23 7.29 -19.56
N PRO A 130 -15.52 7.35 -18.25
CA PRO A 130 -14.92 6.43 -17.27
C PRO A 130 -15.18 4.95 -17.59
N GLU A 131 -16.32 4.62 -18.21
CA GLU A 131 -16.68 3.27 -18.65
C GLU A 131 -15.78 2.81 -19.80
N THR A 132 -15.47 3.70 -20.75
CA THR A 132 -14.50 3.43 -21.81
C THR A 132 -13.12 3.09 -21.24
N VAL A 133 -12.67 3.83 -20.22
CA VAL A 133 -11.40 3.55 -19.52
C VAL A 133 -11.48 2.23 -18.74
N ARG A 134 -12.58 1.97 -18.02
CA ARG A 134 -12.80 0.74 -17.25
C ARG A 134 -12.73 -0.52 -18.12
N GLY A 135 -13.29 -0.46 -19.34
CA GLY A 135 -13.27 -1.54 -20.31
C GLY A 135 -11.99 -1.64 -21.14
N ALA A 136 -11.07 -0.67 -21.02
CA ALA A 136 -9.77 -0.71 -21.69
C ALA A 136 -8.76 -1.56 -20.91
N SER A 137 -7.59 -1.78 -21.52
CA SER A 137 -6.43 -2.39 -20.85
C SER A 137 -6.15 -1.71 -19.52
N VAL A 138 -5.82 -2.49 -18.48
CA VAL A 138 -5.43 -1.97 -17.16
C VAL A 138 -4.26 -0.97 -17.25
N ALA A 139 -3.39 -1.13 -18.25
CA ALA A 139 -2.26 -0.24 -18.49
C ALA A 139 -2.69 1.17 -18.96
N GLY A 140 -3.91 1.34 -19.48
CA GLY A 140 -4.49 2.64 -19.83
C GLY A 140 -5.27 3.29 -18.68
N GLN A 141 -5.28 2.67 -17.50
CA GLN A 141 -5.98 3.14 -16.32
C GLN A 141 -4.98 3.61 -15.26
N GLY A 142 -5.51 4.22 -14.20
CA GLY A 142 -4.76 4.43 -12.97
C GLY A 142 -3.69 5.52 -13.01
N PHE A 143 -2.92 5.61 -11.93
CA PHE A 143 -1.90 6.63 -11.74
C PHE A 143 -0.74 6.58 -12.74
N PRO A 144 -0.25 5.41 -13.21
CA PRO A 144 0.82 5.36 -14.21
C PRO A 144 0.40 5.96 -15.55
N ALA A 145 -0.84 5.71 -15.99
CA ALA A 145 -1.38 6.31 -17.20
C ALA A 145 -1.58 7.82 -17.02
N LEU A 146 -2.19 8.22 -15.90
CA LEU A 146 -2.42 9.64 -15.60
C LEU A 146 -1.12 10.44 -15.46
N GLU A 147 -0.05 9.83 -14.95
CA GLU A 147 1.29 10.44 -14.88
C GLU A 147 1.79 10.80 -16.28
N ARG A 148 1.68 9.89 -17.25
CA ARG A 148 2.13 10.19 -18.62
C ARG A 148 1.30 11.29 -19.26
N VAL A 149 -0.02 11.27 -19.06
CA VAL A 149 -0.92 12.34 -19.54
C VAL A 149 -0.48 13.73 -19.04
N LEU A 150 0.04 13.81 -17.80
CA LEU A 150 0.42 15.06 -17.15
C LEU A 150 1.88 15.50 -17.41
N TRP A 151 2.81 14.55 -17.56
CA TRP A 151 4.25 14.82 -17.64
C TRP A 151 4.86 14.56 -19.03
N GLU A 152 4.22 13.80 -19.91
CA GLU A 152 4.74 13.54 -21.27
C GLU A 152 4.01 14.45 -22.29
N PRO A 153 4.68 15.48 -22.84
CA PRO A 153 4.03 16.47 -23.69
C PRO A 153 3.71 16.00 -25.12
N ALA A 154 4.31 14.90 -25.60
CA ALA A 154 4.43 14.60 -27.03
C ALA A 154 3.28 13.81 -27.68
N ASP A 155 2.45 13.11 -26.91
CA ASP A 155 1.56 12.07 -27.48
C ASP A 155 0.08 12.47 -27.55
N LEU A 156 -0.33 13.55 -26.87
CA LEU A 156 -1.72 14.00 -26.78
C LEU A 156 -1.84 15.50 -27.05
N ASP A 157 -2.66 15.87 -28.04
CA ASP A 157 -3.16 17.24 -28.16
C ASP A 157 -4.02 17.62 -26.93
N GLY A 158 -4.30 18.91 -26.79
CA GLY A 158 -5.04 19.46 -25.65
C GLY A 158 -6.38 18.78 -25.38
N THR A 159 -7.17 18.60 -26.44
CA THR A 159 -8.49 17.98 -26.37
C THR A 159 -8.40 16.51 -25.94
N ALA A 160 -7.51 15.73 -26.57
CA ALA A 160 -7.31 14.33 -26.23
C ALA A 160 -6.78 14.18 -24.78
N ARG A 161 -5.86 15.05 -24.36
CA ARG A 161 -5.35 15.10 -22.99
C ARG A 161 -6.47 15.32 -21.98
N CYS A 162 -7.33 16.30 -22.23
CA CYS A 162 -8.47 16.60 -21.37
C CYS A 162 -9.46 15.44 -21.29
N ARG A 163 -9.85 14.86 -22.43
CA ARG A 163 -10.79 13.71 -22.49
C ARG A 163 -10.23 12.49 -21.76
N VAL A 164 -8.99 12.08 -22.09
CA VAL A 164 -8.35 10.90 -21.52
C VAL A 164 -8.02 11.11 -20.03
N GLY A 165 -7.42 12.25 -19.68
CA GLY A 165 -7.05 12.57 -18.30
C GLY A 165 -8.25 12.64 -17.36
N SER A 166 -9.33 13.32 -17.79
CA SER A 166 -10.58 13.40 -17.02
C SER A 166 -11.20 12.03 -16.79
N ALA A 167 -11.23 11.18 -17.82
CA ALA A 167 -11.79 9.84 -17.73
C ALA A 167 -10.98 8.92 -16.79
N ILE A 168 -9.65 8.97 -16.86
CA ILE A 168 -8.77 8.21 -15.96
C ILE A 168 -8.94 8.69 -14.51
N ALA A 169 -8.95 10.00 -14.28
CA ALA A 169 -9.16 10.58 -12.95
C ALA A 169 -10.51 10.18 -12.35
N ALA A 170 -11.59 10.22 -13.15
CA ALA A 170 -12.92 9.79 -12.71
C ALA A 170 -12.98 8.27 -12.43
N ASN A 171 -12.31 7.43 -13.21
CA ASN A 171 -12.23 5.99 -12.92
C ASN A 171 -11.47 5.71 -11.61
N LEU A 172 -10.38 6.43 -11.33
CA LEU A 172 -9.67 6.35 -10.04
C LEU A 172 -10.58 6.73 -8.86
N SER A 173 -11.31 7.83 -8.98
CA SER A 173 -12.28 8.28 -7.96
C SER A 173 -13.39 7.24 -7.75
N GLY A 174 -13.93 6.66 -8.82
CA GLY A 174 -14.91 5.58 -8.75
C GLY A 174 -14.38 4.36 -8.00
N ILE A 175 -13.17 3.88 -8.30
CA ILE A 175 -12.56 2.74 -7.59
C ILE A 175 -12.38 3.06 -6.10
N ALA A 176 -11.88 4.26 -5.76
CA ALA A 176 -11.66 4.66 -4.37
C ALA A 176 -12.98 4.76 -3.58
N ALA A 177 -14.02 5.32 -4.20
CA ALA A 177 -15.35 5.42 -3.61
C ALA A 177 -15.99 4.04 -3.41
N ASP A 178 -15.91 3.15 -4.40
CA ASP A 178 -16.44 1.78 -4.33
C ASP A 178 -15.79 1.01 -3.15
N VAL A 179 -14.47 1.07 -3.02
CA VAL A 179 -13.72 0.40 -1.94
C VAL A 179 -14.14 0.92 -0.57
N LEU A 180 -14.28 2.24 -0.41
CA LEU A 180 -14.72 2.85 0.85
C LEU A 180 -16.17 2.46 1.18
N ALA A 181 -17.06 2.50 0.19
CA ALA A 181 -18.46 2.15 0.35
C ALA A 181 -18.62 0.67 0.76
N GLU A 182 -17.90 -0.23 0.12
CA GLU A 182 -17.94 -1.67 0.45
C GLU A 182 -17.40 -1.95 1.86
N TRP A 183 -16.31 -1.30 2.25
CA TRP A 183 -15.79 -1.42 3.63
C TRP A 183 -16.80 -0.95 4.69
N THR A 184 -17.54 0.13 4.40
CA THR A 184 -18.41 0.82 5.36
C THR A 184 -19.89 0.45 5.25
N ALA A 185 -20.26 -0.41 4.30
CA ALA A 185 -21.62 -0.89 4.15
C ALA A 185 -22.12 -1.59 5.43
N ALA A 186 -23.42 -1.47 5.72
CA ALA A 186 -24.04 -2.06 6.91
C ALA A 186 -23.83 -3.58 7.04
N ASN A 187 -23.64 -4.26 5.90
CA ASN A 187 -23.29 -5.67 5.84
C ASN A 187 -21.96 -5.95 5.12
N GLY A 188 -21.09 -4.93 5.06
CA GLY A 188 -19.75 -5.03 4.50
C GLY A 188 -18.77 -5.75 5.42
N PRO A 189 -17.52 -5.97 4.98
CA PRO A 189 -16.56 -6.82 5.67
C PRO A 189 -16.30 -6.36 7.12
N LEU A 190 -16.16 -5.06 7.37
CA LEU A 190 -15.94 -4.56 8.74
C LEU A 190 -17.15 -4.82 9.65
N ALA A 191 -18.37 -4.57 9.18
CA ALA A 191 -19.58 -4.77 9.97
C ALA A 191 -19.79 -6.25 10.31
N ARG A 192 -19.50 -7.15 9.37
CA ARG A 192 -19.50 -8.61 9.58
C ARG A 192 -18.45 -9.03 10.61
N LEU A 193 -17.22 -8.55 10.45
CA LEU A 193 -16.11 -8.83 11.36
C LEU A 193 -16.44 -8.44 12.81
N LYS A 194 -17.09 -7.27 13.02
CA LYS A 194 -17.55 -6.82 14.33
C LYS A 194 -18.62 -7.71 14.97
N ARG A 195 -19.37 -8.47 14.17
CA ARG A 195 -20.32 -9.48 14.66
C ARG A 195 -19.68 -10.87 14.86
N GLY A 196 -18.36 -10.98 14.65
CA GLY A 196 -17.65 -12.26 14.70
C GLY A 196 -17.86 -13.13 13.47
N GLU A 197 -18.35 -12.55 12.36
CA GLU A 197 -18.60 -13.27 11.11
C GLU A 197 -17.43 -13.11 10.13
N GLY A 198 -17.29 -14.08 9.23
CA GLY A 198 -16.50 -13.91 8.01
C GLY A 198 -17.20 -13.09 6.94
N ASP A 199 -16.46 -12.76 5.89
CA ASP A 199 -16.94 -12.17 4.64
C ASP A 199 -16.56 -13.09 3.46
N PRO A 200 -17.54 -13.58 2.66
CA PRO A 200 -17.28 -14.55 1.59
C PRO A 200 -16.23 -14.15 0.56
N VAL A 201 -15.98 -12.85 0.40
CA VAL A 201 -15.02 -12.31 -0.57
C VAL A 201 -13.67 -12.01 0.10
N SER A 202 -13.70 -11.45 1.30
CA SER A 202 -12.53 -10.85 1.94
C SER A 202 -11.79 -11.81 2.89
N PHE A 203 -12.53 -12.55 3.72
CA PHE A 203 -11.96 -13.45 4.72
C PHE A 203 -12.98 -14.47 5.25
N ALA A 204 -12.60 -15.75 5.38
CA ALA A 204 -13.50 -16.82 5.79
C ALA A 204 -14.05 -16.68 7.22
N ASP A 205 -13.25 -16.11 8.14
CA ASP A 205 -13.59 -15.92 9.55
C ASP A 205 -12.74 -14.78 10.16
N PRO A 206 -13.01 -14.37 11.42
CA PRO A 206 -12.27 -13.30 12.07
C PRO A 206 -10.76 -13.57 12.30
N ALA A 207 -10.36 -14.84 12.45
CA ALA A 207 -8.94 -15.19 12.59
C ALA A 207 -8.21 -15.03 11.25
N GLN A 208 -8.85 -15.43 10.15
CA GLN A 208 -8.31 -15.20 8.82
C GLN A 208 -8.20 -13.70 8.49
N ALA A 209 -9.11 -12.86 8.97
CA ALA A 209 -8.99 -11.40 8.81
C ALA A 209 -7.70 -10.85 9.45
N ALA A 210 -7.38 -11.27 10.68
CA ALA A 210 -6.14 -10.87 11.35
C ALA A 210 -4.89 -11.41 10.63
N ALA A 211 -4.91 -12.69 10.24
CA ALA A 211 -3.82 -13.33 9.50
C ALA A 211 -3.53 -12.61 8.18
N ARG A 212 -4.57 -12.28 7.40
CA ARG A 212 -4.43 -11.56 6.14
C ARG A 212 -3.86 -10.14 6.32
N LEU A 213 -4.29 -9.42 7.36
CA LEU A 213 -3.73 -8.10 7.67
C LEU A 213 -2.26 -8.17 8.15
N MET A 214 -1.88 -9.22 8.88
CA MET A 214 -0.49 -9.50 9.22
C MET A 214 0.35 -9.82 7.97
N THR A 215 -0.21 -10.58 7.02
CA THR A 215 0.39 -10.82 5.71
C THR A 215 0.55 -9.53 4.91
N ASP A 216 -0.47 -8.67 4.90
CA ASP A 216 -0.40 -7.36 4.23
C ASP A 216 0.69 -6.48 4.82
N LEU A 217 0.87 -6.50 6.14
CA LEU A 217 1.95 -5.79 6.84
C LEU A 217 3.33 -6.29 6.41
N ALA A 218 3.62 -7.58 6.57
CA ALA A 218 4.92 -8.14 6.22
C ALA A 218 5.19 -8.05 4.72
N GLY A 219 4.22 -8.46 3.90
CA GLY A 219 4.32 -8.44 2.45
C GLY A 219 4.39 -7.01 1.88
N GLY A 220 3.78 -6.03 2.55
CA GLY A 220 3.90 -4.61 2.20
C GLY A 220 5.33 -4.11 2.29
N VAL A 221 6.01 -4.42 3.39
CA VAL A 221 7.44 -4.09 3.56
C VAL A 221 8.30 -4.81 2.53
N GLN A 222 8.01 -6.09 2.25
CA GLN A 222 8.69 -6.87 1.23
C GLN A 222 8.57 -6.24 -0.16
N ARG A 223 7.34 -5.90 -0.58
CA ARG A 223 7.07 -5.30 -1.90
C ARG A 223 7.80 -3.97 -2.11
N ILE A 224 8.00 -3.16 -1.07
CA ILE A 224 8.82 -1.94 -1.19
C ILE A 224 10.24 -2.30 -1.60
N ASN A 225 10.86 -3.29 -0.95
CA ASN A 225 12.20 -3.73 -1.31
C ASN A 225 12.24 -4.33 -2.72
N ASP A 226 11.40 -5.33 -2.96
CA ASP A 226 11.50 -6.21 -4.13
C ASP A 226 10.99 -5.55 -5.42
N LEU A 227 10.04 -4.62 -5.31
CA LEU A 227 9.41 -3.98 -6.46
C LEU A 227 9.82 -2.51 -6.65
N LYS A 228 10.15 -1.77 -5.57
CA LYS A 228 10.41 -0.32 -5.66
C LYS A 228 11.89 0.08 -5.48
N LEU A 229 12.67 -0.66 -4.70
CA LEU A 229 14.08 -0.31 -4.42
C LEU A 229 15.09 -1.19 -5.18
N LEU A 230 15.04 -2.50 -5.00
CA LEU A 230 16.01 -3.44 -5.60
C LEU A 230 16.01 -3.41 -7.14
N PRO A 231 14.86 -3.31 -7.84
CA PRO A 231 14.87 -3.20 -9.30
C PRO A 231 15.54 -1.93 -9.82
N VAL A 232 15.53 -0.84 -9.04
CA VAL A 232 16.18 0.43 -9.38
C VAL A 232 17.68 0.34 -9.15
N LEU A 233 18.08 -0.33 -8.06
CA LEU A 233 19.47 -0.56 -7.71
C LEU A 233 20.21 -1.44 -8.73
N GLY A 234 19.61 -2.53 -9.19
CA GLY A 234 20.36 -3.53 -9.98
C GLY A 234 21.55 -4.11 -9.21
N SER A 235 22.45 -4.84 -9.87
CA SER A 235 23.60 -5.51 -9.22
C SER A 235 24.73 -4.56 -8.80
N GLY A 236 24.74 -3.32 -9.28
CA GLY A 236 25.74 -2.30 -8.99
C GLY A 236 25.42 -0.97 -9.68
N PRO A 237 26.22 0.08 -9.48
CA PRO A 237 25.98 1.41 -10.06
C PRO A 237 25.79 1.39 -11.59
N ASP A 238 26.64 0.65 -12.31
CA ASP A 238 26.56 0.52 -13.78
C ASP A 238 25.34 -0.28 -14.26
N ALA A 239 24.76 -1.10 -13.37
CA ALA A 239 23.57 -1.91 -13.66
C ALA A 239 22.28 -1.28 -13.10
N ALA A 240 22.35 -0.07 -12.54
CA ALA A 240 21.20 0.65 -12.03
C ALA A 240 20.19 0.94 -13.14
N ARG A 241 18.90 0.96 -12.78
CA ARG A 241 17.79 1.19 -13.70
C ARG A 241 16.97 2.38 -13.22
N PRO A 242 17.41 3.63 -13.46
CA PRO A 242 16.73 4.82 -12.93
C PRO A 242 15.23 4.87 -13.28
N LYS A 243 14.87 4.50 -14.51
CA LYS A 243 13.49 4.48 -15.01
C LYS A 243 12.64 3.31 -14.48
N ALA A 244 13.21 2.40 -13.68
CA ALA A 244 12.47 1.39 -12.94
C ALA A 244 11.87 1.97 -11.64
N ALA A 245 12.27 3.17 -11.22
CA ALA A 245 11.71 3.81 -10.04
C ALA A 245 10.25 4.17 -10.29
N GLU A 246 9.37 3.72 -9.39
CA GLU A 246 7.95 3.99 -9.50
C GLU A 246 7.68 5.50 -9.47
N GLY A 247 6.91 6.03 -10.42
CA GLY A 247 6.58 7.46 -10.46
C GLY A 247 7.78 8.38 -10.73
N TRP A 248 8.79 7.89 -11.48
CA TRP A 248 10.00 8.68 -11.79
C TRP A 248 9.71 9.93 -12.63
N ARG A 249 8.63 9.96 -13.43
CA ARG A 249 8.29 11.13 -14.27
C ARG A 249 7.80 12.29 -13.42
N SER A 250 7.04 11.97 -12.38
CA SER A 250 6.53 12.92 -11.38
C SER A 250 7.49 13.14 -10.22
N GLY A 251 8.69 12.52 -10.24
CA GLY A 251 9.71 12.66 -9.20
C GLY A 251 9.26 12.17 -7.81
N ARG A 252 8.27 11.27 -7.75
CA ARG A 252 7.58 10.93 -6.48
C ARG A 252 8.00 9.62 -5.84
N SER A 253 8.99 8.92 -6.38
CA SER A 253 9.39 7.58 -5.93
C SER A 253 9.70 7.53 -4.43
N ALA A 254 10.53 8.44 -3.93
CA ALA A 254 10.85 8.50 -2.50
C ALA A 254 9.65 8.90 -1.65
N ARG A 255 8.84 9.85 -2.13
CA ARG A 255 7.62 10.29 -1.46
C ARG A 255 6.64 9.14 -1.25
N ALA A 256 6.37 8.35 -2.29
CA ALA A 256 5.49 7.18 -2.20
C ALA A 256 5.99 6.19 -1.15
N ILE A 257 7.29 5.83 -1.18
CA ILE A 257 7.88 4.90 -0.19
C ILE A 257 7.74 5.43 1.24
N ARG A 258 8.01 6.72 1.47
CA ARG A 258 7.86 7.33 2.80
C ARG A 258 6.41 7.23 3.30
N VAL A 259 5.43 7.50 2.44
CA VAL A 259 4.00 7.40 2.77
C VAL A 259 3.62 5.94 3.10
N THR A 260 4.02 4.98 2.27
CA THR A 260 3.70 3.56 2.46
C THR A 260 4.30 3.03 3.77
N VAL A 261 5.57 3.35 4.07
CA VAL A 261 6.23 2.93 5.32
C VAL A 261 5.59 3.56 6.54
N ALA A 262 5.15 4.82 6.45
CA ALA A 262 4.41 5.46 7.54
C ALA A 262 3.08 4.74 7.81
N SER A 263 2.36 4.31 6.77
CA SER A 263 1.14 3.51 6.94
C SER A 263 1.39 2.11 7.52
N LEU A 264 2.45 1.43 7.06
CA LEU A 264 2.84 0.13 7.58
C LEU A 264 3.22 0.20 9.07
N ALA A 265 3.93 1.26 9.49
CA ALA A 265 4.29 1.47 10.89
C ALA A 265 3.06 1.69 11.79
N GLU A 266 2.03 2.40 11.32
CA GLU A 266 0.76 2.55 12.05
C GLU A 266 -0.01 1.23 12.14
N LEU A 267 0.04 0.39 11.10
CA LEU A 267 -0.53 -0.95 11.16
C LEU A 267 0.22 -1.85 12.14
N ALA A 268 1.56 -1.86 12.08
CA ALA A 268 2.41 -2.62 12.99
C ALA A 268 2.13 -2.25 14.45
N LYS A 269 2.01 -0.95 14.73
CA LYS A 269 1.66 -0.45 16.06
C LYS A 269 0.37 -1.05 16.62
N VAL A 270 -0.68 -1.20 15.81
CA VAL A 270 -1.94 -1.81 16.27
C VAL A 270 -1.75 -3.26 16.72
N PHE A 271 -0.94 -4.04 15.98
CA PHE A 271 -0.59 -5.41 16.34
C PHE A 271 0.36 -5.45 17.55
N ALA A 272 1.37 -4.60 17.59
CA ALA A 272 2.35 -4.51 18.68
C ALA A 272 1.69 -4.15 20.02
N GLU A 273 0.68 -3.28 20.03
CA GLU A 273 -0.09 -2.95 21.25
C GLU A 273 -0.79 -4.18 21.88
N ALA A 274 -1.00 -5.24 21.10
CA ALA A 274 -1.60 -6.49 21.57
C ALA A 274 -0.55 -7.58 21.91
N ALA A 275 0.74 -7.30 21.69
CA ALA A 275 1.84 -8.24 21.87
C ALA A 275 2.52 -8.09 23.25
N PRO A 276 3.35 -9.06 23.69
CA PRO A 276 4.24 -8.89 24.84
C PRO A 276 5.11 -7.63 24.73
N ALA A 277 5.39 -6.98 25.86
CA ALA A 277 6.03 -5.67 25.87
C ALA A 277 7.43 -5.63 25.23
N ASP A 278 8.20 -6.71 25.32
CA ASP A 278 9.52 -6.87 24.70
C ASP A 278 9.41 -7.00 23.18
N VAL A 279 8.42 -7.75 22.68
CA VAL A 279 8.10 -7.87 21.25
C VAL A 279 7.64 -6.51 20.70
N ALA A 280 6.69 -5.87 21.38
CA ALA A 280 6.17 -4.56 20.98
C ALA A 280 7.27 -3.48 20.93
N LYS A 281 8.21 -3.50 21.89
CA LYS A 281 9.36 -2.58 21.91
C LYS A 281 10.32 -2.83 20.76
N THR A 282 10.53 -4.09 20.37
CA THR A 282 11.42 -4.46 19.27
C THR A 282 10.82 -4.04 17.93
N ASP A 283 9.55 -4.36 17.69
CA ASP A 283 8.81 -3.94 16.49
C ASP A 283 8.81 -2.42 16.31
N ALA A 284 8.48 -1.68 17.37
CA ALA A 284 8.49 -0.22 17.35
C ALA A 284 9.88 0.35 17.02
N LYS A 285 10.95 -0.26 17.52
CA LYS A 285 12.33 0.14 17.22
C LYS A 285 12.67 -0.12 15.75
N ASP A 286 12.31 -1.28 15.22
CA ASP A 286 12.67 -1.67 13.86
C ASP A 286 11.88 -0.86 12.82
N PHE A 287 10.59 -0.57 13.05
CA PHE A 287 9.83 0.36 12.23
C PHE A 287 10.33 1.81 12.34
N ALA A 288 10.73 2.29 13.53
CA ALA A 288 11.33 3.61 13.66
C ALA A 288 12.66 3.71 12.88
N ALA A 289 13.48 2.65 12.90
CA ALA A 289 14.69 2.58 12.09
C ALA A 289 14.39 2.60 10.59
N ALA A 290 13.38 1.84 10.15
CA ALA A 290 12.92 1.85 8.76
C ALA A 290 12.41 3.23 8.32
N GLN A 291 11.56 3.88 9.12
CA GLN A 291 11.07 5.25 8.87
C GLN A 291 12.22 6.27 8.77
N SER A 292 13.17 6.22 9.69
CA SER A 292 14.37 7.08 9.67
C SER A 292 15.23 6.83 8.43
N ALA A 293 15.36 5.57 7.99
CA ALA A 293 16.12 5.25 6.78
C ALA A 293 15.43 5.74 5.51
N VAL A 294 14.10 5.53 5.36
CA VAL A 294 13.37 5.99 4.17
C VAL A 294 13.20 7.52 4.11
N ALA A 295 13.18 8.20 5.27
CA ALA A 295 13.19 9.67 5.32
C ALA A 295 14.46 10.27 4.69
N LYS A 296 15.57 9.51 4.68
CA LYS A 296 16.85 9.93 4.08
C LYS A 296 16.97 9.60 2.59
N LEU A 297 16.02 8.85 2.01
CA LEU A 297 16.07 8.52 0.59
C LEU A 297 16.19 9.81 -0.25
N PRO A 298 17.08 9.85 -1.25
CA PRO A 298 17.14 10.96 -2.19
C PRO A 298 15.81 11.07 -2.95
N ASP A 299 15.40 12.29 -3.30
CA ASP A 299 14.14 12.48 -4.03
C ASP A 299 14.18 11.81 -5.40
N ASP A 300 15.30 11.91 -6.12
CA ASP A 300 15.59 11.09 -7.31
C ASP A 300 16.37 9.82 -6.93
N ILE A 301 15.63 8.79 -6.49
CA ILE A 301 16.17 7.46 -6.19
C ILE A 301 16.87 6.86 -7.43
N GLY A 302 16.33 7.11 -8.63
CA GLY A 302 16.85 6.56 -9.87
C GLY A 302 18.27 7.05 -10.16
N ALA A 303 18.49 8.36 -10.12
CA ALA A 303 19.82 8.94 -10.30
C ALA A 303 20.77 8.57 -9.14
N ALA A 304 20.27 8.48 -7.91
CA ALA A 304 21.08 8.08 -6.77
C ALA A 304 21.54 6.61 -6.84
N ALA A 305 20.76 5.72 -7.44
CA ALA A 305 21.13 4.30 -7.59
C ALA A 305 22.35 4.06 -8.48
N ALA A 306 22.56 4.93 -9.47
CA ALA A 306 23.69 4.91 -10.40
C ALA A 306 24.96 5.57 -9.84
N ASP A 307 24.89 6.17 -8.64
CA ASP A 307 25.99 6.89 -7.99
C ASP A 307 26.54 6.07 -6.81
N PRO A 308 27.82 5.66 -6.81
CA PRO A 308 28.38 4.81 -5.76
C PRO A 308 28.27 5.37 -4.33
N ALA A 309 28.29 6.69 -4.16
CA ALA A 309 28.21 7.33 -2.85
C ALA A 309 26.75 7.44 -2.39
N ARG A 310 25.86 7.92 -3.28
CA ARG A 310 24.44 8.14 -2.94
C ARG A 310 23.65 6.85 -2.81
N ARG A 311 24.02 5.79 -3.54
CA ARG A 311 23.43 4.45 -3.49
C ARG A 311 23.39 3.85 -2.09
N LYS A 312 24.41 4.12 -1.26
CA LYS A 312 24.49 3.61 0.12
C LYS A 312 23.29 3.97 0.98
N THR A 313 22.66 5.12 0.71
CA THR A 313 21.45 5.55 1.40
C THR A 313 20.26 4.65 1.07
N ILE A 314 20.16 4.20 -0.18
CA ILE A 314 19.13 3.26 -0.63
C ILE A 314 19.40 1.87 -0.04
N ASP A 315 20.66 1.42 -0.05
CA ASP A 315 21.05 0.13 0.56
C ASP A 315 20.72 0.09 2.08
N ALA A 316 20.94 1.20 2.79
CA ALA A 316 20.57 1.33 4.20
C ALA A 316 19.05 1.26 4.42
N ALA A 317 18.25 1.89 3.55
CA ALA A 317 16.79 1.77 3.58
C ALA A 317 16.34 0.32 3.34
N VAL A 318 16.92 -0.37 2.36
CA VAL A 318 16.64 -1.79 2.10
C VAL A 318 16.95 -2.65 3.32
N ALA A 319 18.12 -2.45 3.95
CA ALA A 319 18.51 -3.22 5.12
C ALA A 319 17.55 -3.01 6.31
N ALA A 320 17.15 -1.76 6.57
CA ALA A 320 16.23 -1.43 7.65
C ALA A 320 14.83 -2.00 7.40
N LEU A 321 14.31 -1.90 6.18
CA LEU A 321 13.02 -2.49 5.80
C LEU A 321 13.05 -4.03 5.92
N LYS A 322 14.13 -4.69 5.47
CA LYS A 322 14.28 -6.14 5.65
C LYS A 322 14.30 -6.55 7.12
N LEU A 323 14.85 -5.71 8.01
CA LEU A 323 14.82 -5.98 9.45
C LEU A 323 13.39 -5.89 9.99
N ALA A 324 12.67 -4.80 9.70
CA ALA A 324 11.27 -4.65 10.11
C ALA A 324 10.38 -5.80 9.58
N GLN A 325 10.54 -6.18 8.30
CA GLN A 325 9.82 -7.33 7.73
C GLN A 325 10.09 -8.63 8.50
N ARG A 326 11.37 -8.92 8.81
CA ARG A 326 11.73 -10.13 9.54
C ARG A 326 11.16 -10.11 10.96
N ASP A 327 11.19 -8.97 11.63
CA ASP A 327 10.61 -8.85 12.97
C ASP A 327 9.10 -9.15 12.98
N VAL A 328 8.36 -8.60 12.01
CA VAL A 328 6.93 -8.92 11.83
C VAL A 328 6.71 -10.42 11.65
N ALA A 329 7.49 -11.05 10.76
CA ALA A 329 7.31 -12.45 10.39
C ALA A 329 7.78 -13.45 11.47
N GLN A 330 8.85 -13.14 12.19
CA GLN A 330 9.53 -14.07 13.10
C GLN A 330 9.21 -13.81 14.57
N ASN A 331 8.79 -12.60 14.93
CA ASN A 331 8.52 -12.21 16.31
C ASN A 331 7.06 -11.79 16.51
N LEU A 332 6.61 -10.72 15.84
CA LEU A 332 5.29 -10.13 16.11
C LEU A 332 4.13 -11.09 15.81
N GLY A 333 4.07 -11.66 14.59
CA GLY A 333 3.05 -12.62 14.19
C GLY A 333 2.98 -13.84 15.13
N PRO A 334 4.11 -14.56 15.34
CA PRO A 334 4.18 -15.69 16.26
C PRO A 334 3.78 -15.35 17.70
N ALA A 335 4.20 -14.20 18.24
CA ALA A 335 3.85 -13.78 19.60
C ALA A 335 2.36 -13.53 19.80
N LEU A 336 1.65 -13.17 18.73
CA LEU A 336 0.19 -12.98 18.72
C LEU A 336 -0.57 -14.27 18.36
N GLY A 337 0.12 -15.34 17.97
CA GLY A 337 -0.51 -16.54 17.42
C GLY A 337 -1.24 -16.27 16.09
N VAL A 338 -0.83 -15.24 15.35
CA VAL A 338 -1.41 -14.84 14.07
C VAL A 338 -0.46 -15.30 12.96
N PRO A 339 -0.78 -16.38 12.24
CA PRO A 339 0.10 -16.89 11.19
C PRO A 339 0.11 -15.93 9.99
N LEU A 340 1.27 -15.81 9.35
CA LEU A 340 1.36 -15.22 8.02
C LEU A 340 0.84 -16.23 6.99
N GLY A 341 -0.02 -15.77 6.10
CA GLY A 341 -0.42 -16.51 4.91
C GLY A 341 0.59 -16.35 3.77
N PHE A 342 0.40 -17.11 2.70
CA PHE A 342 1.14 -16.93 1.45
C PHE A 342 0.88 -15.55 0.85
N ASN A 343 1.93 -14.89 0.38
CA ASN A 343 1.84 -13.70 -0.47
C ASN A 343 2.36 -13.99 -1.89
N ALA A 344 2.04 -13.12 -2.85
CA ALA A 344 2.38 -13.30 -4.27
C ALA A 344 3.90 -13.33 -4.59
N LEU A 345 4.76 -13.02 -3.62
CA LEU A 345 6.21 -13.08 -3.74
C LEU A 345 6.83 -14.30 -3.05
N ASP A 346 6.04 -15.11 -2.32
CA ASP A 346 6.53 -16.31 -1.63
C ASP A 346 6.65 -17.53 -2.57
N GLY A 347 6.19 -17.40 -3.81
CA GLY A 347 6.30 -18.42 -4.85
C GLY A 347 5.86 -17.93 -6.23
N ASP A 348 6.85 -17.64 -7.08
CA ASP A 348 6.94 -17.89 -8.54
C ASP A 348 8.35 -17.54 -9.03
#